data_AF-S2FBJ7-F1
#
_entry.id   AF-S2FBJ7-F1
#
_cell.length_a   1.000
_cell.length_b   1.000
_cell.length_c   1.000
_cell.angle_alpha   90.00
_cell.angle_beta   90.00
_cell.angle_gamma   90.00
#
_symmetry.space_group_name_H-M   'P 1'
#
loop_
_entity.id
_entity.type
_entity.pdbx_description
1 polymer ?
#
loop_
_entity_poly.entity_id
_entity_poly.type
_entity_poly.pdbx_seq_one_letter_code
_entity_poly.pdbx_strand_id
1 'polypeptide(L)'
;MIDPIEHPSLRGKLSAKYLEMIRELDTIHFMLRDQAIQLRDEFFADAKREGKILYRTVQVKVNKQESVSIIWKRVSFIDLPGGKKKQRTTAIPKGKGHSYREDAVVKKADYWLQQLFHTYEPKFAIIRESLVSNMKARKTLLELQRRVNANPPIE
;
A
#
# COMPACT_ATOMS: atom_id res chain seq x y z
N MET A 1 -10.37 1.87 10.73
CA MET A 1 -11.15 2.50 9.66
C MET A 1 -12.50 2.77 10.28
N ILE A 2 -13.05 3.97 10.13
CA ILE A 2 -14.33 4.28 10.74
C ILE A 2 -15.42 3.75 9.81
N ASP A 3 -16.38 3.03 10.39
CA ASP A 3 -17.42 2.36 9.62
C ASP A 3 -18.48 3.35 9.13
N PRO A 4 -19.03 3.13 7.91
CA PRO A 4 -20.14 3.89 7.40
C PRO A 4 -21.41 3.63 8.23
N ILE A 5 -22.39 4.53 8.10
CA ILE A 5 -23.71 4.29 8.68
C ILE A 5 -24.40 3.22 7.87
N GLU A 6 -24.84 2.15 8.52
CA GLU A 6 -25.56 1.03 7.92
C GLU A 6 -26.99 0.92 8.44
N HIS A 7 -27.79 0.01 7.87
CA HIS A 7 -29.14 -0.29 8.38
C HIS A 7 -29.08 -0.84 9.81
N PRO A 8 -30.05 -0.48 10.69
CA PRO A 8 -31.26 0.33 10.45
C PRO A 8 -31.05 1.84 10.60
N SER A 9 -29.85 2.30 10.92
CA SER A 9 -29.52 3.72 11.22
C SER A 9 -29.46 4.63 9.99
N LEU A 10 -29.56 4.05 8.79
CA LEU A 10 -29.52 4.73 7.51
C LEU A 10 -30.82 5.51 7.26
N ARG A 11 -30.73 6.82 7.04
CA ARG A 11 -31.87 7.73 6.83
C ARG A 11 -31.76 8.42 5.47
N GLY A 12 -32.81 8.30 4.66
CA GLY A 12 -32.95 8.97 3.37
C GLY A 12 -32.15 8.33 2.22
N LYS A 13 -32.65 8.50 0.99
CA LYS A 13 -32.08 7.91 -0.23
C LYS A 13 -30.65 8.38 -0.52
N LEU A 14 -30.33 9.64 -0.22
CA LEU A 14 -29.00 10.20 -0.48
C LEU A 14 -27.92 9.60 0.44
N SER A 15 -28.25 9.33 1.71
CA SER A 15 -27.33 8.63 2.63
C SER A 15 -27.03 7.20 2.12
N ALA A 16 -28.04 6.52 1.56
CA ALA A 16 -27.86 5.20 0.95
C ALA A 16 -26.94 5.22 -0.27
N LYS A 17 -27.01 6.27 -1.10
CA LYS A 17 -26.08 6.44 -2.24
C LYS A 17 -24.63 6.65 -1.80
N TYR A 18 -24.40 7.40 -0.72
CA TYR A 18 -23.05 7.50 -0.16
C TYR A 18 -22.57 6.16 0.40
N LEU A 19 -23.44 5.36 1.02
CA LEU A 19 -23.08 4.01 1.50
C LEU A 19 -22.60 3.11 0.35
N GLU A 20 -23.34 3.09 -0.77
CA GLU A 20 -22.96 2.34 -1.97
C GLU A 20 -21.56 2.76 -2.46
N MET A 21 -21.32 4.06 -2.61
CA MET A 21 -20.02 4.58 -3.06
C MET A 21 -18.87 4.27 -2.09
N ILE A 22 -19.11 4.29 -0.78
CA ILE A 22 -18.11 3.92 0.23
C ILE A 22 -17.72 2.44 0.06
N ARG A 23 -18.70 1.56 -0.18
CA ARG A 23 -18.45 0.12 -0.42
C ARG A 23 -17.68 -0.14 -1.71
N GLU A 24 -17.94 0.63 -2.77
CA GLU A 24 -17.13 0.59 -3.99
C GLU A 24 -15.68 0.99 -3.73
N LEU A 25 -15.45 2.05 -2.93
CA LEU A 25 -14.09 2.43 -2.56
C LEU A 25 -13.38 1.37 -1.71
N ASP A 26 -14.11 0.70 -0.80
CA ASP A 26 -13.58 -0.43 -0.01
C ASP A 26 -13.17 -1.60 -0.93
N THR A 27 -14.00 -1.91 -1.94
CA THR A 27 -13.69 -2.93 -2.96
C THR A 27 -12.44 -2.57 -3.75
N ILE A 28 -12.34 -1.32 -4.24
CA ILE A 28 -11.16 -0.83 -4.96
C ILE A 28 -9.91 -0.91 -4.07
N HIS A 29 -10.03 -0.59 -2.77
CA HIS A 29 -8.92 -0.70 -1.83
C HIS A 29 -8.40 -2.13 -1.71
N PHE A 30 -9.29 -3.13 -1.65
CA PHE A 30 -8.89 -4.54 -1.66
C PHE A 30 -8.23 -4.95 -2.97
N MET A 31 -8.75 -4.49 -4.12
CA MET A 31 -8.10 -4.74 -5.41
C MET A 31 -6.69 -4.15 -5.47
N LEU A 32 -6.49 -2.91 -5.00
CA LEU A 32 -5.18 -2.27 -4.93
C LEU A 32 -4.22 -3.00 -3.99
N ARG A 33 -4.72 -3.52 -2.86
CA ARG A 33 -3.94 -4.36 -1.94
C ARG A 33 -3.46 -5.63 -2.65
N ASP A 34 -4.35 -6.31 -3.32
CA ASP A 34 -4.06 -7.60 -3.94
C ASP A 34 -3.10 -7.43 -5.13
N GLN A 35 -3.28 -6.37 -5.93
CA GLN A 35 -2.31 -5.97 -6.96
C GLN A 35 -0.93 -5.64 -6.38
N ALA A 36 -0.86 -4.97 -5.22
CA ALA A 36 0.42 -4.69 -4.57
C ALA A 36 1.14 -5.99 -4.17
N ILE A 37 0.40 -6.96 -3.62
CA ILE A 37 0.91 -8.27 -3.22
C ILE A 37 1.40 -9.04 -4.44
N GLN A 38 0.60 -9.11 -5.50
CA GLN A 38 0.99 -9.76 -6.75
C GLN A 38 2.27 -9.14 -7.31
N LEU A 39 2.35 -7.81 -7.38
CA LEU A 39 3.51 -7.11 -7.93
C LEU A 39 4.79 -7.34 -7.09
N ARG A 40 4.65 -7.49 -5.76
CA ARG A 40 5.75 -7.90 -4.87
C ARG A 40 6.22 -9.32 -5.19
N ASP A 41 5.29 -10.23 -5.45
CA ASP A 41 5.60 -11.63 -5.71
C ASP A 41 6.27 -11.80 -7.09
N GLU A 42 5.83 -11.03 -8.09
CA GLU A 42 6.53 -10.89 -9.37
C GLU A 42 7.96 -10.36 -9.19
N PHE A 43 8.15 -9.30 -8.40
CA PHE A 43 9.48 -8.78 -8.07
C PHE A 43 10.38 -9.87 -7.44
N PHE A 44 9.84 -10.69 -6.53
CA PHE A 44 10.60 -11.78 -5.92
C PHE A 44 10.90 -12.91 -6.89
N ALA A 45 9.99 -13.23 -7.80
CA ALA A 45 10.22 -14.22 -8.84
C ALA A 45 11.36 -13.76 -9.77
N ASP A 46 11.37 -12.49 -10.17
CA ASP A 46 12.43 -11.92 -11.02
C ASP A 46 13.77 -11.87 -10.29
N ALA A 47 13.77 -11.40 -9.04
CA ALA A 47 14.97 -11.40 -8.21
C ALA A 47 15.56 -12.81 -8.01
N LYS A 48 14.71 -13.84 -7.91
CA LYS A 48 15.14 -15.23 -7.79
C LYS A 48 15.76 -15.74 -9.09
N ARG A 49 15.24 -15.32 -10.26
CA ARG A 49 15.77 -15.70 -11.58
C ARG A 49 17.20 -15.20 -11.82
N GLU A 50 17.57 -14.07 -11.21
CA GLU A 50 18.94 -13.54 -11.24
C GLU A 50 19.97 -14.44 -10.53
N GLY A 51 19.52 -15.33 -9.63
CA GLY A 51 20.41 -16.25 -8.91
C GLY A 51 21.36 -15.58 -7.91
N LYS A 52 21.16 -14.30 -7.59
CA LYS A 52 22.01 -13.49 -6.72
C LYS A 52 21.37 -13.21 -5.37
N ILE A 53 22.19 -12.88 -4.38
CA ILE A 53 21.72 -12.52 -3.05
C ILE A 53 20.94 -11.20 -3.13
N LEU A 54 19.68 -11.22 -2.69
CA LEU A 54 18.82 -10.03 -2.66
C LEU A 54 19.12 -9.16 -1.43
N TYR A 55 19.85 -8.05 -1.62
CA TYR A 55 20.19 -7.11 -0.54
C TYR A 55 19.35 -5.81 -0.53
N ARG A 56 18.36 -5.71 -1.43
CA ARG A 56 17.31 -4.70 -1.48
C ARG A 56 15.98 -5.39 -1.75
N THR A 57 14.96 -5.11 -0.97
CA THR A 57 13.66 -5.78 -1.09
C THR A 57 12.53 -4.79 -0.95
N VAL A 58 11.38 -5.13 -1.50
CA VAL A 58 10.12 -4.44 -1.21
C VAL A 58 9.30 -5.25 -0.21
N GLN A 59 8.61 -4.57 0.70
CA GLN A 59 7.64 -5.16 1.60
C GLN A 59 6.27 -4.52 1.33
N VAL A 60 5.26 -5.34 1.13
CA VAL A 60 3.86 -4.94 1.20
C VAL A 60 3.32 -5.39 2.54
N LYS A 61 2.91 -4.45 3.38
CA LYS A 61 2.41 -4.67 4.73
C LYS A 61 0.96 -4.22 4.82
N VAL A 62 0.09 -5.11 5.25
CA VAL A 62 -1.25 -4.76 5.74
C VAL A 62 -1.12 -4.42 7.21
N ASN A 63 -1.42 -3.18 7.58
CA ASN A 63 -1.37 -2.71 8.96
C ASN A 63 -2.72 -2.92 9.64
N LYS A 64 -2.78 -2.58 10.93
CA LYS A 64 -4.05 -2.50 11.65
C LYS A 64 -5.03 -1.61 10.86
N GLN A 65 -6.29 -2.02 10.82
CA GLN A 65 -7.36 -1.34 10.09
C GLN A 65 -7.23 -1.39 8.56
N GLU A 66 -6.71 -2.48 8.00
CA GLU A 66 -6.61 -2.74 6.55
C GLU A 66 -5.77 -1.73 5.74
N SER A 67 -5.06 -0.80 6.39
CA SER A 67 -4.22 0.16 5.68
C SER A 67 -2.97 -0.51 5.09
N VAL A 68 -2.71 -0.29 3.81
CA VAL A 68 -1.62 -0.95 3.08
C VAL A 68 -0.40 -0.03 3.01
N SER A 69 0.79 -0.58 3.26
CA SER A 69 2.06 0.12 3.13
C SER A 69 3.02 -0.66 2.23
N ILE A 70 3.57 0.02 1.22
CA ILE A 70 4.55 -0.55 0.29
C ILE A 70 5.89 0.14 0.55
N ILE A 71 6.86 -0.60 1.07
CA ILE A 71 8.08 -0.06 1.69
C ILE A 71 9.31 -0.76 1.11
N TRP A 72 10.25 0.02 0.54
CA TRP A 72 11.57 -0.51 0.22
C TRP A 72 12.41 -0.69 1.49
N LYS A 73 13.16 -1.79 1.54
CA LYS A 73 14.03 -2.15 2.64
C LYS A 73 15.42 -2.55 2.17
N ARG A 74 16.41 -2.23 3.01
CA ARG A 74 17.75 -2.78 2.94
C ARG A 74 17.79 -4.10 3.69
N VAL A 75 18.38 -5.12 3.09
CA VAL A 75 18.64 -6.40 3.75
C VAL A 75 20.12 -6.43 4.13
N SER A 76 20.40 -6.77 5.39
CA SER A 76 21.75 -7.05 5.89
C SER A 76 21.76 -8.40 6.60
N PHE A 77 22.93 -9.03 6.65
CA PHE A 77 23.15 -10.27 7.37
C PHE A 77 24.03 -9.96 8.58
N ILE A 78 23.58 -10.34 9.76
CA ILE A 78 24.29 -10.15 11.03
C ILE A 78 24.74 -11.51 11.52
N ASP A 79 25.99 -11.63 11.92
CA ASP A 79 26.52 -12.85 12.51
C ASP A 79 25.98 -13.04 13.93
N LEU A 80 25.55 -14.26 14.24
CA LEU A 80 25.10 -14.68 15.55
C LEU A 80 26.12 -15.66 16.17
N PRO A 81 26.14 -15.81 17.50
CA PRO A 81 26.93 -16.83 18.18
C PRO A 81 26.68 -18.22 17.58
N GLY A 82 27.74 -18.98 17.36
CA GLY A 82 27.67 -20.32 16.75
C GLY A 82 27.59 -20.34 15.21
N GLY A 83 28.08 -19.29 14.53
CA GLY A 83 28.22 -19.28 13.06
C GLY A 83 26.92 -19.13 12.28
N LYS A 84 25.80 -18.85 12.96
CA LYS A 84 24.50 -18.61 12.33
C LYS A 84 24.44 -17.17 11.81
N LYS A 85 23.80 -16.94 10.66
CA LYS A 85 23.52 -15.60 10.15
C LYS A 85 22.04 -15.26 10.34
N LYS A 86 21.76 -14.06 10.86
CA LYS A 86 20.40 -13.52 10.94
C LYS A 86 20.20 -12.45 9.88
N GLN A 87 19.15 -12.60 9.08
CA GLN A 87 18.72 -11.55 8.18
C GLN A 87 18.05 -10.42 8.97
N ARG A 88 18.52 -9.18 8.77
CA ARG A 88 17.90 -7.96 9.26
C ARG A 88 17.42 -7.13 8.09
N THR A 89 16.21 -6.58 8.21
CA THR A 89 15.69 -5.65 7.22
C THR A 89 15.47 -4.28 7.83
N THR A 90 15.95 -3.23 7.19
CA THR A 90 15.78 -1.84 7.63
C THR A 90 15.00 -1.08 6.57
N ALA A 91 13.95 -0.37 6.99
CA ALA A 91 13.16 0.46 6.07
C ALA A 91 14.02 1.58 5.47
N ILE A 92 13.89 1.79 4.17
CA ILE A 92 14.48 2.92 3.46
C ILE A 92 13.47 4.07 3.55
N PRO A 93 13.88 5.28 3.95
CA PRO A 93 12.99 6.43 3.93
C PRO A 93 12.66 6.80 2.49
N LYS A 94 11.36 6.87 2.17
CA LYS A 94 10.87 7.27 0.84
C LYS A 94 11.22 8.72 0.50
N GLY A 95 11.16 9.61 1.49
CA GLY A 95 11.16 11.06 1.28
C GLY A 95 9.76 11.60 0.97
N LYS A 96 9.69 12.75 0.28
CA LYS A 96 8.44 13.39 -0.15
C LYS A 96 7.92 12.71 -1.43
N GLY A 97 6.60 12.56 -1.57
CA GLY A 97 5.95 11.99 -2.75
C GLY A 97 5.54 10.52 -2.63
N HIS A 98 5.11 9.90 -3.74
CA HIS A 98 4.67 8.49 -3.80
C HIS A 98 5.76 7.53 -4.28
N SER A 99 6.77 8.05 -4.98
CA SER A 99 7.94 7.29 -5.45
C SER A 99 9.11 7.41 -4.49
N TYR A 100 9.93 6.37 -4.43
CA TYR A 100 11.24 6.39 -3.80
C TYR A 100 12.27 7.07 -4.70
N ARG A 101 13.19 7.81 -4.08
CA ARG A 101 14.39 8.28 -4.78
C ARG A 101 15.29 7.10 -5.11
N GLU A 102 15.71 6.99 -6.35
CA GLU A 102 16.62 5.94 -6.83
C GLU A 102 17.88 5.85 -5.96
N ASP A 103 18.55 6.97 -5.71
CA ASP A 103 19.73 7.06 -4.84
C ASP A 103 19.51 6.52 -3.43
N ALA A 104 18.29 6.60 -2.90
CA ALA A 104 17.99 6.07 -1.58
C ALA A 104 17.94 4.53 -1.58
N VAL A 105 17.50 3.94 -2.69
CA VAL A 105 17.24 2.49 -2.80
C VAL A 105 18.43 1.76 -3.42
N VAL A 106 18.90 2.20 -4.58
CA VAL A 106 19.84 1.44 -5.43
C VAL A 106 21.19 2.14 -5.66
N LYS A 107 21.52 3.19 -4.89
CA LYS A 107 22.87 3.77 -4.92
C LYS A 107 23.93 2.69 -4.66
N LYS A 108 24.86 2.56 -5.63
CA LYS A 108 25.92 1.54 -5.65
C LYS A 108 25.41 0.09 -5.61
N ALA A 109 24.14 -0.15 -5.94
CA ALA A 109 23.65 -1.50 -6.17
C ALA A 109 24.13 -1.99 -7.55
N ASP A 110 24.16 -3.31 -7.71
CA ASP A 110 24.45 -3.94 -8.99
C ASP A 110 23.42 -3.56 -10.03
N TYR A 111 23.82 -3.59 -11.30
CA TYR A 111 22.97 -3.23 -12.42
C TYR A 111 21.62 -3.98 -12.43
N TRP A 112 21.61 -5.29 -12.13
CA TRP A 112 20.37 -6.08 -12.09
C TRP A 112 19.35 -5.56 -11.07
N LEU A 113 19.82 -5.08 -9.91
CA LEU A 113 18.95 -4.49 -8.89
C LEU A 113 18.43 -3.11 -9.29
N GLN A 114 19.25 -2.32 -9.99
CA GLN A 114 18.82 -1.06 -10.56
C GLN A 114 17.70 -1.31 -11.59
N GLN A 115 17.86 -2.30 -12.46
CA GLN A 115 16.84 -2.68 -13.45
C GLN A 115 15.53 -3.13 -12.79
N LEU A 116 15.60 -3.98 -11.75
CA LEU A 116 14.40 -4.33 -10.97
C LEU A 116 13.75 -3.11 -10.33
N PHE A 117 14.53 -2.21 -9.75
CA PHE A 117 13.98 -0.98 -9.18
C PHE A 117 13.25 -0.13 -10.22
N HIS A 118 13.86 0.13 -11.39
CA HIS A 118 13.25 0.91 -12.45
C HIS A 118 12.01 0.24 -13.05
N THR A 119 11.98 -1.08 -13.07
CA THR A 119 10.83 -1.86 -13.57
C THR A 119 9.63 -1.80 -12.61
N TYR A 120 9.90 -1.92 -11.31
CA TYR A 120 8.84 -2.14 -10.31
C TYR A 120 8.45 -0.88 -9.52
N GLU A 121 9.37 0.03 -9.25
CA GLU A 121 9.06 1.21 -8.43
C GLU A 121 7.99 2.13 -9.03
N PRO A 122 7.95 2.43 -10.35
CA PRO A 122 6.88 3.23 -10.92
C PRO A 122 5.50 2.60 -10.70
N LYS A 123 5.40 1.28 -10.84
CA LYS A 123 4.16 0.53 -10.60
C LYS A 123 3.74 0.58 -9.12
N PHE A 124 4.69 0.38 -8.21
CA PHE A 124 4.42 0.56 -6.78
C PHE A 124 4.02 1.99 -6.42
N ALA A 125 4.61 3.00 -7.06
CA ALA A 125 4.28 4.40 -6.82
C ALA A 125 2.83 4.71 -7.19
N ILE A 126 2.36 4.22 -8.34
CA ILE A 126 0.96 4.35 -8.77
C ILE A 126 0.01 3.71 -7.75
N ILE A 127 0.34 2.51 -7.26
CA ILE A 127 -0.49 1.85 -6.24
C ILE A 127 -0.48 2.64 -4.93
N ARG A 128 0.68 3.15 -4.48
CA ARG A 128 0.77 3.98 -3.27
C ARG A 128 -0.06 5.26 -3.39
N GLU A 129 -0.02 5.92 -4.54
CA GLU A 129 -0.85 7.10 -4.81
C GLU A 129 -2.33 6.76 -4.79
N SER A 130 -2.72 5.70 -5.49
CA SER A 130 -4.10 5.23 -5.59
C SER A 130 -4.68 4.87 -4.22
N LEU A 131 -3.92 4.16 -3.38
CA LEU A 131 -4.32 3.85 -2.00
C LEU A 131 -4.57 5.11 -1.17
N VAL A 132 -3.69 6.12 -1.28
CA VAL A 132 -3.85 7.39 -0.55
C VAL A 132 -5.07 8.16 -1.05
N SER A 133 -5.26 8.25 -2.36
CA SER A 133 -6.38 8.96 -2.97
C SER A 133 -7.72 8.27 -2.68
N ASN A 134 -7.78 6.94 -2.75
CA ASN A 134 -8.94 6.14 -2.39
C ASN A 134 -9.34 6.38 -0.92
N MET A 135 -8.40 6.30 0.02
CA MET A 135 -8.68 6.53 1.44
C MET A 135 -9.13 7.96 1.73
N LYS A 136 -8.60 8.97 1.02
CA LYS A 136 -9.07 10.36 1.12
C LYS A 136 -10.50 10.49 0.63
N ALA A 137 -10.81 9.94 -0.55
CA ALA A 137 -12.17 9.96 -1.10
C ALA A 137 -13.15 9.27 -0.15
N ARG A 138 -12.79 8.11 0.39
CA ARG A 138 -13.60 7.36 1.35
C ARG A 138 -13.92 8.18 2.59
N LYS A 139 -12.92 8.88 3.14
CA LYS A 139 -13.11 9.76 4.30
C LYS A 139 -14.09 10.90 3.98
N THR A 140 -13.95 11.54 2.83
CA THR A 140 -14.87 12.62 2.40
C THR A 140 -16.29 12.10 2.21
N LEU A 141 -16.49 10.94 1.57
CA LEU A 141 -17.81 10.35 1.42
C LEU A 141 -18.43 9.97 2.77
N LEU A 142 -17.63 9.47 3.72
CA LEU A 142 -18.10 9.16 5.07
C LEU A 142 -18.59 10.40 5.81
N GLU A 143 -17.87 11.52 5.70
CA GLU A 143 -18.28 12.80 6.29
C GLU A 143 -19.58 13.33 5.66
N LEU A 144 -19.72 13.22 4.34
CA LEU A 144 -20.95 13.59 3.63
C LEU A 144 -22.13 12.70 4.01
N GLN A 145 -21.92 11.38 4.06
CA GLN A 145 -22.94 10.41 4.49
C GLN A 145 -23.48 10.79 5.86
N ARG A 146 -22.59 11.04 6.83
CA ARG A 146 -22.99 11.41 8.21
C ARG A 146 -23.81 12.68 8.26
N ARG A 147 -23.40 13.71 7.51
CA ARG A 147 -24.10 14.99 7.47
C ARG A 147 -25.52 14.83 6.92
N VAL A 148 -25.67 14.12 5.80
CA VAL A 148 -26.95 13.87 5.14
C VAL A 148 -27.83 12.92 5.95
N ASN A 149 -27.25 11.90 6.59
CA ASN A 149 -28.00 10.99 7.45
C ASN A 149 -28.56 11.69 8.69
N ALA A 150 -27.81 12.64 9.25
CA ALA A 150 -28.26 13.45 10.38
C ALA A 150 -29.35 14.45 9.99
N ASN A 151 -29.27 15.02 8.77
CA ASN A 151 -30.22 15.98 8.24
C ASN A 151 -30.62 15.58 6.80
N PRO A 152 -31.55 14.62 6.64
CA PRO A 152 -32.00 14.20 5.31
C PRO A 152 -32.64 15.38 4.57
N PRO A 153 -32.14 15.75 3.37
CA PRO A 153 -32.61 16.94 2.67
C PRO A 153 -34.02 16.78 2.08
N ILE A 154 -34.48 15.54 1.89
CA ILE A 154 -35.80 15.18 1.37
C ILE A 154 -36.23 13.88 2.07
N GLU A 155 -37.47 13.83 2.55
CA GLU A 155 -38.09 12.63 3.15
C GLU A 155 -38.44 11.56 2.10
#